data_AF-A0A6A5H5A2-F1
#
_entry.id   AF-A0A6A5H5A2-F1
#
_cell.length_a   1.000
_cell.length_b   1.000
_cell.length_c   1.000
_cell.angle_alpha   90.00
_cell.angle_beta   90.00
_cell.angle_gamma   90.00
#
_symmetry.space_group_name_H-M   'P 1'
#
loop_
_entity.id
_entity.type
_entity.pdbx_description
1 polymer ?
#
loop_
_entity_poly.entity_id
_entity_poly.type
_entity_poly.pdbx_seq_one_letter_code
_entity_poly.pdbx_strand_id
1 'polypeptide(L)'
;MPMLAMSQDKFDAAEVSMCTFSCFDSVATVKLNPCGHRVACVDCAEKTAIRRCPVCYQFIAGAHDHDGTQVQIGSRSGESTDFGRQHSQLSAEICKKIAEDAAREAKIEFEREKQKELNLLRKKLEQLELETSCAICMDSKIENTTYGRLKMAFKE
;
A
#
# COMPACT_ATOMS: atom_id res chain seq x y z
N MET A 1 10.71 36.96 -57.51
CA MET A 1 11.25 36.41 -56.25
C MET A 1 10.94 34.92 -56.22
N PRO A 2 11.93 34.02 -56.10
CA PRO A 2 11.65 32.59 -56.09
C PRO A 2 11.29 32.14 -54.67
N MET A 3 10.23 31.35 -54.55
CA MET A 3 9.82 30.71 -53.29
C MET A 3 10.76 29.53 -53.01
N LEU A 4 11.48 29.60 -51.90
CA LEU A 4 12.31 28.49 -51.40
C LEU A 4 11.39 27.29 -51.11
N ALA A 5 11.68 26.17 -51.77
CA ALA A 5 11.05 24.89 -51.51
C ALA A 5 11.34 24.51 -50.04
N MET A 6 10.31 24.56 -49.20
CA MET A 6 10.35 23.97 -47.87
C MET A 6 10.53 22.46 -48.06
N SER A 7 11.69 21.95 -47.67
CA SER A 7 11.93 20.53 -47.49
C SER A 7 10.83 20.01 -46.57
N GLN A 8 9.92 19.21 -47.12
CA GLN A 8 9.00 18.41 -46.33
C GLN A 8 9.84 17.45 -45.50
N ASP A 9 10.09 17.80 -44.24
CA ASP A 9 10.50 16.83 -43.24
C ASP A 9 9.44 15.74 -43.26
N LYS A 10 9.84 14.58 -43.76
CA LYS A 10 8.98 13.40 -43.87
C LYS A 10 8.58 13.03 -42.45
N PHE A 11 7.37 13.42 -42.05
CA PHE A 11 6.78 12.94 -40.81
C PHE A 11 6.40 11.48 -41.02
N ASP A 12 7.33 10.59 -40.72
CA ASP A 12 7.14 9.16 -40.89
C ASP A 12 6.41 8.63 -39.65
N ALA A 13 5.08 8.45 -39.75
CA ALA A 13 4.22 7.99 -38.66
C ALA A 13 4.59 6.58 -38.15
N ALA A 14 5.52 5.88 -38.83
CA ALA A 14 6.14 4.64 -38.35
C ALA A 14 7.21 4.86 -37.25
N GLU A 15 7.62 6.11 -36.97
CA GLU A 15 8.71 6.40 -36.03
C GLU A 15 8.32 6.46 -34.55
N VAL A 16 7.03 6.51 -34.21
CA VAL A 16 6.58 6.54 -32.81
C VAL A 16 6.19 5.14 -32.36
N SER A 17 7.19 4.26 -32.22
CA SER A 17 6.99 2.98 -31.53
C SER A 17 7.16 3.19 -30.02
N MET A 18 6.22 2.67 -29.22
CA MET A 18 6.36 2.69 -27.76
C MET A 18 7.38 1.65 -27.31
N CYS A 19 8.07 1.92 -26.20
CA CYS A 19 8.97 0.95 -25.61
C CYS A 19 8.20 -0.35 -25.28
N THR A 20 8.66 -1.47 -25.84
CA THR A 20 8.07 -2.81 -25.63
C THR A 20 8.16 -3.31 -24.19
N PHE A 21 8.98 -2.66 -23.36
CA PHE A 21 9.13 -2.97 -21.94
C PHE A 21 8.17 -2.17 -21.04
N SER A 22 7.24 -1.41 -21.62
CA SER A 22 6.20 -0.61 -20.91
C SER A 22 6.76 0.23 -19.77
N CYS A 23 7.97 0.78 -19.93
CA CYS A 23 8.56 1.67 -18.96
C CYS A 23 7.94 3.07 -19.11
N PHE A 24 7.05 3.44 -18.19
CA PHE A 24 6.52 4.81 -18.06
C PHE A 24 6.03 5.43 -19.39
N ASP A 25 5.49 4.63 -20.30
CA ASP A 25 5.05 5.08 -21.63
C ASP A 25 6.11 5.86 -22.43
N SER A 26 7.38 5.45 -22.31
CA SER A 26 8.48 6.07 -23.06
C SER A 26 8.51 5.64 -24.53
N VAL A 27 8.88 6.55 -25.42
CA VAL A 27 9.07 6.28 -26.86
C VAL A 27 10.33 5.42 -27.07
N ALA A 28 10.24 4.46 -27.98
CA ALA A 28 11.37 3.64 -28.39
C ALA A 28 12.28 4.43 -29.34
N THR A 29 13.30 5.07 -28.79
CA THR A 29 14.27 5.86 -29.57
C THR A 29 15.43 5.01 -30.11
N VAL A 30 15.69 3.83 -29.53
CA VAL A 30 16.89 3.04 -29.82
C VAL A 30 16.71 2.15 -31.05
N LYS A 31 17.56 2.36 -32.06
CA LYS A 31 17.63 1.57 -33.29
C LYS A 31 18.60 0.40 -33.14
N LEU A 32 18.10 -0.81 -33.37
CA LEU A 32 18.90 -2.04 -33.31
C LEU A 32 19.61 -2.32 -34.64
N ASN A 33 20.88 -2.69 -34.60
CA ASN A 33 21.65 -3.08 -35.77
C ASN A 33 21.86 -4.60 -35.83
N PRO A 34 21.75 -5.23 -37.01
CA PRO A 34 21.56 -4.62 -38.34
C PRO A 34 20.09 -4.41 -38.76
N CYS A 35 19.11 -4.86 -37.97
CA CYS A 35 17.71 -4.95 -38.43
C CYS A 35 16.97 -3.62 -38.57
N GLY A 36 17.47 -2.55 -37.94
CA GLY A 36 16.90 -1.20 -38.01
C GLY A 36 15.64 -0.97 -37.18
N HIS A 37 15.12 -1.98 -36.46
CA HIS A 37 13.91 -1.82 -35.65
C HIS A 37 14.16 -1.01 -34.38
N ARG A 38 13.18 -0.18 -34.02
CA ARG A 38 13.11 0.53 -32.74
C ARG A 38 12.10 -0.18 -31.85
N VAL A 39 12.54 -0.62 -30.67
CA VAL A 39 11.71 -1.44 -29.76
C VAL A 39 11.84 -1.07 -28.29
N ALA A 40 12.86 -0.27 -27.94
CA ALA A 40 13.16 0.11 -26.57
C ALA A 40 13.63 1.56 -26.50
N CYS A 41 13.43 2.20 -25.34
CA CYS A 41 14.11 3.45 -25.00
C CYS A 41 15.56 3.18 -24.54
N VAL A 42 16.37 4.23 -24.41
CA VAL A 42 17.78 4.15 -23.98
C VAL A 42 17.92 3.41 -22.64
N ASP A 43 17.11 3.80 -21.65
CA ASP A 43 17.15 3.17 -20.32
C ASP A 43 16.86 1.67 -20.36
N CYS A 44 15.86 1.25 -21.13
CA CYS A 44 15.52 -0.16 -21.25
C CYS A 44 16.58 -0.91 -22.05
N ALA A 45 17.13 -0.32 -23.12
CA ALA A 45 18.21 -0.93 -23.87
C ALA A 45 19.46 -1.16 -23.00
N GLU A 46 19.81 -0.21 -22.13
CA GLU A 46 20.96 -0.35 -21.23
C GLU A 46 20.73 -1.36 -20.10
N LYS A 47 19.51 -1.42 -19.55
CA LYS A 47 19.16 -2.32 -18.43
C LYS A 47 18.91 -3.76 -18.88
N THR A 48 18.34 -3.94 -20.06
CA THR A 48 17.92 -5.27 -20.54
C THR A 48 18.96 -5.88 -21.46
N ALA A 49 19.34 -7.13 -21.19
CA ALA A 49 20.31 -7.86 -21.99
C ALA A 49 19.64 -8.46 -23.26
N ILE A 50 19.11 -7.61 -24.14
CA ILE A 50 18.45 -8.05 -25.37
C ILE A 50 19.49 -8.54 -26.39
N ARG A 51 19.46 -9.82 -26.75
CA ARG A 51 20.38 -10.41 -27.74
C ARG A 51 19.77 -10.52 -29.14
N ARG A 52 18.44 -10.47 -29.26
CA ARG A 52 17.70 -10.61 -30.51
C ARG A 52 16.60 -9.58 -30.60
N CYS A 53 16.36 -9.05 -31.79
CA CYS A 53 15.26 -8.12 -32.02
C CYS A 53 13.91 -8.80 -31.74
N PRO A 54 13.03 -8.24 -30.89
CA PRO A 54 11.69 -8.79 -30.64
C PRO A 54 10.79 -8.86 -31.89
N VAL A 55 11.08 -8.04 -32.91
CA VAL A 55 10.27 -7.95 -34.14
C VAL A 55 10.71 -8.98 -35.18
N CYS A 56 12.02 -9.06 -35.46
CA CYS A 56 12.54 -9.91 -36.54
C CYS A 56 13.45 -11.05 -36.09
N TYR A 57 13.66 -11.22 -34.78
CA TYR A 57 14.48 -12.26 -34.15
C TYR A 57 15.95 -12.36 -34.63
N GLN A 58 16.42 -11.37 -35.41
CA GLN A 58 17.81 -11.23 -35.81
C GLN A 58 18.70 -10.87 -34.63
N PHE A 59 19.93 -11.36 -34.67
CA PHE A 59 20.94 -11.06 -33.66
C PHE A 59 21.31 -9.58 -33.68
N ILE A 60 21.40 -8.98 -32.50
CA ILE A 60 21.72 -7.56 -32.35
C ILE A 60 23.24 -7.43 -32.20
N ALA A 61 23.89 -6.79 -33.17
CA ALA A 61 25.32 -6.49 -33.14
C ALA A 61 25.63 -5.19 -32.38
N GLY A 62 24.67 -4.26 -32.33
CA GLY A 62 24.78 -3.01 -31.60
C GLY A 62 23.47 -2.22 -31.62
N ALA A 63 23.42 -1.13 -30.86
CA ALA A 63 22.28 -0.22 -30.81
C ALA A 63 22.76 1.23 -30.88
N HIS A 64 21.94 2.09 -31.49
CA HIS A 64 22.18 3.52 -31.56
C HIS A 64 20.91 4.27 -31.16
N ASP A 65 21.06 5.39 -30.45
CA ASP A 65 19.95 6.29 -30.16
C ASP A 65 19.57 7.13 -31.40
N HIS A 66 18.49 7.90 -31.29
CA HIS A 66 18.02 8.83 -32.33
C HIS A 66 19.09 9.84 -32.77
N ASP A 67 19.98 10.26 -31.85
CA ASP A 67 21.11 11.15 -32.13
C ASP A 67 22.31 10.44 -32.78
N GLY A 68 22.24 9.12 -33.00
CA GLY A 68 23.34 8.32 -33.55
C GLY A 68 24.40 7.90 -32.53
N THR A 69 24.22 8.23 -31.24
CA THR A 69 25.11 7.78 -30.16
C THR A 69 24.96 6.27 -29.94
N GLN A 70 26.08 5.55 -29.85
CA GLN A 70 26.08 4.11 -29.61
C GLN A 70 25.62 3.80 -28.18
N VAL A 71 24.54 3.03 -28.05
CA VAL A 71 24.00 2.57 -26.76
C VAL A 71 24.51 1.15 -26.49
N GLN A 72 25.12 0.94 -25.32
CA GLN A 72 25.57 -0.39 -24.93
C GLN A 72 24.43 -1.19 -24.29
N ILE A 73 24.02 -2.25 -24.98
CA ILE A 73 22.90 -3.10 -24.54
C ILE A 73 23.31 -3.97 -23.35
N GLY A 74 22.54 -3.93 -22.28
CA GLY A 74 22.75 -4.77 -21.10
C GLY A 74 23.98 -4.41 -20.26
N SER A 75 24.55 -3.21 -20.43
CA SER A 75 25.71 -2.75 -19.65
C SER A 75 25.37 -2.34 -18.23
N ARG A 76 24.11 -1.98 -17.94
CA ARG A 76 23.64 -1.70 -16.58
C ARG A 76 23.25 -3.00 -15.87
N SER A 77 24.18 -3.95 -15.79
CA SER A 77 24.06 -5.09 -14.90
C SER A 77 24.48 -4.66 -13.49
N GLY A 78 23.53 -4.19 -12.67
CA GLY A 78 23.71 -4.17 -11.22
C GLY A 78 23.77 -2.82 -10.53
N GLU A 79 22.78 -1.95 -10.72
CA GLU A 79 22.31 -1.16 -9.59
C GLU A 79 21.01 -1.79 -9.11
N SER A 80 21.18 -2.80 -8.24
CA SER A 80 20.12 -3.26 -7.36
C SER A 80 19.55 -2.02 -6.67
N THR A 81 18.34 -1.66 -7.07
CA THR A 81 17.58 -0.53 -6.58
C THR A 81 17.64 -0.44 -5.07
N ASP A 82 18.39 0.51 -4.53
CA ASP A 82 18.33 0.92 -3.12
C ASP A 82 16.88 1.35 -2.76
N PHE A 83 16.15 1.86 -3.76
CA PHE A 83 14.70 2.10 -3.72
C PHE A 83 13.84 0.86 -3.41
N GLY A 84 14.24 -0.34 -3.84
CA GLY A 84 13.49 -1.58 -3.58
C GLY A 84 13.62 -2.03 -2.13
N ARG A 85 14.79 -1.81 -1.51
CA ARG A 85 15.01 -2.10 -0.08
C ARG A 85 14.27 -1.09 0.79
N GLN A 86 14.32 0.20 0.45
CA GLN A 86 13.60 1.25 1.17
C GLN A 86 12.08 1.09 1.05
N HIS A 87 11.54 0.80 -0.14
CA HIS A 87 10.10 0.54 -0.34
C HIS A 87 9.64 -0.75 0.37
N SER A 88 10.47 -1.79 0.38
CA SER A 88 10.19 -3.03 1.13
C SER A 88 10.22 -2.82 2.66
N GLN A 89 11.07 -1.91 3.15
CA GLN A 89 11.19 -1.65 4.58
C GLN A 89 10.06 -0.75 5.08
N LEU A 90 9.70 0.28 4.30
CA LEU A 90 8.53 1.13 4.56
C LEU A 90 7.21 0.33 4.53
N SER A 91 7.05 -0.59 3.58
CA SER A 91 5.86 -1.44 3.50
C SER A 91 5.76 -2.42 4.68
N ALA A 92 6.87 -2.97 5.16
CA ALA A 92 6.89 -3.83 6.35
C ALA A 92 6.51 -3.06 7.63
N GLU A 93 7.01 -1.83 7.80
CA GLU A 93 6.65 -0.96 8.93
C GLU A 93 5.17 -0.56 8.92
N ILE A 94 4.61 -0.27 7.74
CA ILE A 94 3.19 0.04 7.59
C ILE A 94 2.34 -1.19 7.95
N CYS A 95 2.69 -2.38 7.46
CA CYS A 95 1.97 -3.61 7.79
C CYS A 95 2.01 -3.91 9.30
N LYS A 96 3.16 -3.68 9.94
CA LYS A 96 3.30 -3.86 11.38
C LYS A 96 2.39 -2.92 12.17
N LYS A 97 2.34 -1.63 11.80
CA LYS A 97 1.44 -0.66 12.46
C LYS A 97 -0.03 -1.04 12.30
N ILE A 98 -0.44 -1.45 11.10
CA ILE A 98 -1.82 -1.89 10.84
C ILE A 98 -2.17 -3.09 11.72
N ALA A 99 -1.28 -4.07 11.84
CA ALA A 99 -1.51 -5.24 12.68
C ALA A 99 -1.61 -4.87 14.17
N GLU A 100 -0.74 -3.98 14.66
CA GLU A 100 -0.76 -3.51 16.04
C GLU A 100 -2.03 -2.71 16.38
N ASP A 101 -2.47 -1.83 15.48
CA ASP A 101 -3.68 -1.05 15.68
C ASP A 101 -4.94 -1.94 15.63
N ALA A 102 -5.02 -2.89 14.69
CA ALA A 102 -6.12 -3.86 14.63
C ALA A 102 -6.20 -4.72 15.90
N ALA A 103 -5.06 -5.15 16.45
CA ALA A 103 -5.03 -5.89 17.71
C ALA A 103 -5.49 -5.05 18.91
N ARG A 104 -5.12 -3.76 18.93
CA ARG A 104 -5.56 -2.83 19.98
C ARG A 104 -7.07 -2.60 19.93
N GLU A 105 -7.62 -2.37 18.74
CA GLU A 105 -9.05 -2.18 18.54
C GLU A 105 -9.87 -3.41 18.93
N ALA A 106 -9.41 -4.61 18.53
CA ALA A 106 -10.06 -5.86 18.91
C ALA A 106 -10.12 -6.05 20.44
N LYS A 107 -9.04 -5.68 21.14
CA LYS A 107 -9.00 -5.75 22.60
C LYS A 107 -9.99 -4.76 23.25
N ILE A 108 -10.05 -3.54 22.75
CA ILE A 108 -10.98 -2.51 23.24
C ILE A 108 -12.43 -2.95 23.04
N GLU A 109 -12.78 -3.47 21.86
CA GLU A 109 -14.16 -3.88 21.58
C GLU A 109 -14.56 -5.10 22.43
N PHE A 110 -13.66 -6.07 22.61
CA PHE A 110 -13.87 -7.21 23.50
C PHE A 110 -14.12 -6.76 24.95
N GLU A 111 -13.33 -5.82 25.48
CA GLU A 111 -13.53 -5.29 26.83
C GLU A 111 -14.84 -4.51 26.96
N ARG A 112 -15.24 -3.75 25.92
CA ARG A 112 -16.52 -3.05 25.88
C ARG A 112 -17.71 -4.00 25.87
N GLU A 113 -17.66 -5.06 25.07
CA GLU A 113 -18.72 -6.06 25.00
C GLU A 113 -18.87 -6.79 26.34
N LYS A 114 -17.75 -7.21 26.94
CA LYS A 114 -17.72 -7.77 28.29
C LYS A 114 -18.31 -6.80 29.32
N GLN A 115 -18.02 -5.50 29.23
CA GLN A 115 -18.58 -4.51 30.13
C GLN A 115 -20.09 -4.32 29.94
N LYS A 116 -20.58 -4.36 28.69
CA LYS A 116 -22.02 -4.33 28.38
C LYS A 116 -22.73 -5.55 28.98
N GLU A 117 -22.15 -6.75 28.82
CA GLU A 117 -22.68 -7.99 29.37
C GLU A 117 -22.71 -7.95 30.91
N LEU A 118 -21.62 -7.52 31.55
CA LEU A 118 -21.58 -7.34 33.01
C LEU A 118 -22.66 -6.37 33.50
N ASN A 119 -22.85 -5.24 32.81
CA ASN A 119 -23.89 -4.29 33.17
C ASN A 119 -25.30 -4.88 33.00
N LEU A 120 -25.53 -5.67 31.96
CA LEU A 120 -26.80 -6.35 31.73
C LEU A 120 -27.07 -7.40 32.81
N LEU A 121 -26.07 -8.22 33.15
CA LEU A 121 -26.16 -9.21 34.22
C LEU A 121 -26.41 -8.54 35.59
N ARG A 122 -25.75 -7.42 35.89
CA ARG A 122 -26.01 -6.64 37.11
C ARG A 122 -27.46 -6.15 37.20
N LYS A 123 -28.00 -5.60 36.11
CA LYS A 123 -29.42 -5.16 36.08
C LYS A 123 -30.39 -6.31 36.28
N LYS A 124 -30.12 -7.46 35.64
CA LYS A 124 -30.94 -8.68 35.83
C LYS A 124 -30.87 -9.19 37.26
N LEU A 125 -29.68 -9.14 37.87
CA LEU A 125 -29.49 -9.53 39.25
C LEU A 125 -30.28 -8.61 40.19
N GLU A 126 -30.18 -7.28 40.01
CA GLU A 126 -30.96 -6.30 40.78
C GLU A 126 -32.47 -6.53 40.64
N GLN A 127 -32.96 -6.81 39.42
CA GLN A 127 -34.36 -7.15 39.18
C GLN A 127 -34.77 -8.44 39.91
N LEU A 128 -33.97 -9.50 39.80
CA LEU A 128 -34.26 -10.76 40.49
C LEU A 128 -34.22 -10.59 42.02
N GLU A 129 -33.29 -9.78 42.55
CA GLU A 129 -33.24 -9.45 43.97
C GLU A 129 -34.52 -8.74 44.42
N LEU A 130 -35.05 -7.82 43.62
CA LEU A 130 -36.34 -7.17 43.89
C LEU A 130 -37.50 -8.17 43.86
N GLU A 131 -37.58 -9.00 42.82
CA GLU A 131 -38.68 -9.96 42.61
C GLU A 131 -38.69 -11.09 43.65
N THR A 132 -37.52 -11.49 44.15
CA THR A 132 -37.40 -12.62 45.10
C THR A 132 -37.30 -12.18 46.56
N SER A 133 -37.14 -10.88 46.81
CA SER A 133 -37.08 -10.36 48.17
C SER A 133 -38.46 -10.29 48.82
N CYS A 134 -38.54 -10.76 50.07
CA CYS A 134 -39.70 -10.50 50.92
C CYS A 134 -39.68 -9.01 51.33
N ALA A 135 -40.79 -8.29 51.11
CA ALA A 135 -40.91 -6.87 51.44
C ALA A 135 -40.52 -6.56 52.91
N ILE A 136 -40.88 -7.44 53.84
CA ILE A 136 -40.54 -7.31 55.28
C ILE A 136 -39.02 -7.43 55.50
N CYS A 137 -38.35 -8.32 54.78
CA CYS A 137 -36.90 -8.51 54.88
C CYS A 137 -36.10 -7.43 54.15
N MET A 138 -36.66 -6.86 53.06
CA MET A 138 -36.12 -5.68 52.37
C MET A 138 -36.12 -4.46 53.30
N ASP A 139 -37.26 -4.14 53.91
CA ASP A 139 -37.40 -2.99 54.81
C ASP A 139 -36.45 -3.10 56.02
N SER A 140 -36.34 -4.30 56.60
CA SER A 140 -35.39 -4.59 57.69
C SER A 140 -33.92 -4.40 57.29
N LYS A 141 -33.55 -4.68 56.02
CA LYS A 141 -32.18 -4.42 55.50
C LYS A 141 -31.91 -2.93 55.32
N ILE A 142 -32.90 -2.17 54.86
CA ILE A 142 -32.80 -0.73 54.60
C ILE A 142 -32.73 0.04 55.93
N GLU A 143 -33.55 -0.31 56.90
CA GLU A 143 -33.48 0.26 58.26
C GLU A 143 -32.12 -0.05 58.92
N ASN A 144 -31.63 -1.28 58.85
CA ASN A 144 -30.32 -1.61 59.46
C ASN A 144 -29.13 -0.90 58.79
N THR A 145 -29.17 -0.68 57.47
CA THR A 145 -28.12 0.06 56.75
C THR A 145 -28.18 1.56 56.98
N THR A 146 -29.37 2.15 57.13
CA THR A 146 -29.54 3.58 57.43
C THR A 146 -29.22 3.90 58.90
N TYR A 147 -29.71 3.10 59.86
CA TYR A 147 -29.36 3.25 61.28
C TYR A 147 -27.87 2.97 61.55
N GLY A 148 -27.25 2.02 60.84
CA GLY A 148 -25.80 1.77 60.93
C GLY A 148 -24.97 2.96 60.45
N ARG A 149 -25.40 3.63 59.38
CA ARG A 149 -24.73 4.83 58.84
C ARG A 149 -24.92 6.06 59.75
N LEU A 150 -26.09 6.22 60.35
CA LEU A 150 -26.37 7.29 61.33
C LEU A 150 -25.63 7.09 62.66
N LYS A 151 -25.53 5.85 63.17
CA LYS A 151 -24.73 5.54 64.38
C LYS A 151 -23.24 5.81 64.19
N MET A 152 -22.72 5.70 62.97
CA MET A 152 -21.32 6.02 62.64
C MET A 152 -21.08 7.53 62.49
N ALA A 153 -22.11 8.32 62.20
CA ALA A 153 -22.01 9.78 62.05
C ALA A 153 -22.16 10.55 63.38
N PHE A 154 -22.73 9.94 64.42
CA PHE A 154 -22.94 10.55 65.75
C PHE A 154 -21.91 10.09 66.81
N LYS A 155 -20.77 9.54 66.38
CA LYS A 155 -19.72 8.99 67.25
C LYS A 155 -18.43 9.82 67.20
N GLU A 156 -18.57 11.14 67.09
CA GLU A 156 -17.54 12.15 67.36
C GLU A 156 -17.86 12.92 68.64
#